data_AF-A0A1G7PJW7-F1
#
_entry.id   AF-A0A1G7PJW7-F1
#
_cell.length_a   1.000
_cell.length_b   1.000
_cell.length_c   1.000
_cell.angle_alpha   90.00
_cell.angle_beta   90.00
_cell.angle_gamma   90.00
#
_symmetry.space_group_name_H-M   'P 1'
#
loop_
_entity.id
_entity.type
_entity.pdbx_description
1 polymer ?
#
loop_
_entity_poly.entity_id
_entity_poly.type
_entity_poly.pdbx_seq_one_letter_code
_entity_poly.pdbx_strand_id
1 'polypeptide(L)'
;MFINTKLKSMKDKIFFLIIFLLSVNFFNSQTKDETQKWIKETYEKHRRPENLKNWVEFVNGELVYSSSPRYFERIKISDINKISVKKDLLNDSLGKLSWYSIKLFCKNTDCVKREYVDGKTDKIEEISIILDLSFEEDGLSKRMEKALLHLIKLYGGNASLKKETF
;
A
#
# COMPACT_ATOMS: atom_id res chain seq x y z
N MET A 1 -4.96 -28.27 57.81
CA MET A 1 -4.04 -27.37 57.07
C MET A 1 -3.96 -27.80 55.60
N PHE A 2 -4.98 -27.55 54.77
CA PHE A 2 -5.01 -28.08 53.37
C PHE A 2 -5.65 -27.16 52.31
N ILE A 3 -6.01 -25.91 52.65
CA ILE A 3 -6.76 -25.03 51.73
C ILE A 3 -5.83 -24.17 50.85
N ASN A 4 -4.55 -24.00 51.20
CA ASN A 4 -3.67 -23.02 50.56
C ASN A 4 -3.06 -23.43 49.21
N THR A 5 -3.05 -24.70 48.83
CA THR A 5 -2.39 -25.17 47.59
C THR A 5 -3.27 -25.03 46.34
N LYS A 6 -4.60 -25.20 46.46
CA LYS A 6 -5.53 -25.09 45.32
C LYS A 6 -5.70 -23.65 44.81
N LEU A 7 -5.70 -22.67 45.72
CA LEU A 7 -5.81 -21.25 45.37
C LEU A 7 -4.56 -20.72 44.64
N LYS A 8 -3.37 -21.24 44.98
CA LYS A 8 -2.12 -20.88 44.30
C LYS A 8 -2.12 -21.37 42.84
N SER A 9 -2.50 -22.64 42.63
CA SER A 9 -2.59 -23.25 41.29
C SER A 9 -3.57 -22.54 40.34
N MET A 10 -4.71 -22.03 40.82
CA MET A 10 -5.63 -21.25 39.98
C MET A 10 -5.08 -19.87 39.61
N LYS A 11 -4.41 -19.18 40.55
CA LYS A 11 -3.78 -17.88 40.28
C LYS A 11 -2.67 -18.03 39.23
N ASP A 12 -1.87 -19.08 39.31
CA ASP A 12 -0.81 -19.37 38.34
C ASP A 12 -1.39 -19.65 36.94
N LYS A 13 -2.52 -20.38 36.85
CA LYS A 13 -3.21 -20.64 35.57
C LYS A 13 -3.82 -19.37 34.95
N ILE A 14 -4.43 -18.49 35.75
CA ILE A 14 -4.99 -17.22 35.27
C ILE A 14 -3.86 -16.29 34.79
N PHE A 15 -2.74 -16.26 35.51
CA PHE A 15 -1.57 -15.47 35.11
C PHE A 15 -1.00 -15.93 33.76
N PHE A 16 -0.87 -17.24 33.54
CA PHE A 16 -0.48 -17.79 32.24
C PHE A 16 -1.47 -17.47 31.12
N LEU A 17 -2.78 -17.51 31.40
CA LEU A 17 -3.81 -17.16 30.41
C LEU A 17 -3.74 -15.68 29.99
N ILE A 18 -3.50 -14.77 30.95
CA ILE A 18 -3.35 -13.33 30.66
C ILE A 18 -2.09 -13.08 29.84
N ILE A 19 -0.96 -13.72 30.15
CA ILE A 19 0.27 -13.61 29.34
C ILE A 19 0.04 -14.15 27.92
N PHE A 20 -0.64 -15.29 27.80
CA PHE A 20 -0.97 -15.88 26.50
C PHE A 20 -1.86 -14.94 25.68
N LEU A 21 -2.93 -14.40 26.27
CA LEU A 21 -3.84 -13.46 25.61
C LEU A 21 -3.17 -12.13 25.23
N LEU A 22 -2.22 -11.65 26.03
CA LEU A 22 -1.42 -10.46 25.70
C LEU A 22 -0.41 -10.73 24.59
N SER A 23 0.16 -11.94 24.52
CA SER A 23 1.12 -12.30 23.48
C SER A 23 0.50 -12.36 22.08
N VAL A 24 -0.78 -12.75 21.95
CA VAL A 24 -1.47 -12.84 20.64
C VAL A 24 -1.66 -11.46 19.99
N ASN A 25 -1.67 -10.38 20.77
CA ASN A 25 -1.81 -9.02 20.24
C ASN A 25 -0.53 -8.50 19.56
N PHE A 26 0.64 -9.07 19.86
CA PHE A 26 1.90 -8.65 19.26
C PHE A 26 2.15 -9.28 17.87
N PHE A 27 1.47 -10.38 17.54
CA PHE A 27 1.69 -11.11 16.28
C PHE A 27 0.79 -10.68 15.11
N ASN A 28 -0.13 -9.74 15.32
CA ASN A 28 -1.07 -9.28 14.27
C ASN A 28 -0.66 -7.98 13.58
N SER A 29 0.55 -7.47 13.82
CA SER A 29 1.06 -6.33 13.04
C SER A 29 1.81 -6.87 11.82
N GLN A 30 1.15 -6.84 10.65
CA GLN A 30 1.80 -7.14 9.38
C GLN A 30 3.07 -6.27 9.24
N THR A 31 4.19 -6.91 8.96
CA THR A 31 5.50 -6.26 8.83
C THR A 31 5.55 -5.40 7.56
N LYS A 32 6.53 -4.49 7.47
CA LYS A 32 6.78 -3.68 6.26
C LYS A 32 6.90 -4.55 5.02
N ASP A 33 7.69 -5.61 5.13
CA ASP A 33 8.03 -6.50 4.02
C ASP A 33 6.80 -7.30 3.56
N GLU A 34 5.98 -7.78 4.49
CA GLU A 34 4.73 -8.48 4.16
C GLU A 34 3.72 -7.55 3.47
N THR A 35 3.58 -6.31 3.93
CA THR A 35 2.68 -5.34 3.29
C THR A 35 3.20 -4.95 1.91
N GLN A 36 4.51 -4.72 1.74
CA GLN A 36 5.14 -4.45 0.44
C GLN A 36 4.94 -5.61 -0.54
N LYS A 37 5.21 -6.84 -0.08
CA LYS A 37 5.01 -8.05 -0.87
C LYS A 37 3.56 -8.18 -1.34
N TRP A 38 2.60 -8.00 -0.43
CA TRP A 38 1.18 -8.08 -0.79
C TRP A 38 0.78 -7.01 -1.81
N ILE A 39 1.23 -5.76 -1.67
CA ILE A 39 0.94 -4.68 -2.62
C ILE A 39 1.52 -5.03 -4.00
N LYS A 40 2.77 -5.50 -4.05
CA LYS A 40 3.44 -5.89 -5.29
C LYS A 40 2.75 -7.06 -5.98
N GLU A 41 2.44 -8.13 -5.25
CA GLU A 41 1.74 -9.29 -5.81
C GLU A 41 0.34 -8.93 -6.31
N THR A 42 -0.36 -8.06 -5.57
CA THR A 42 -1.67 -7.53 -6.01
C THR A 42 -1.52 -6.71 -7.29
N TYR A 43 -0.51 -5.84 -7.37
CA TYR A 43 -0.21 -5.09 -8.59
C TYR A 43 0.08 -6.03 -9.76
N GLU A 44 1.00 -6.99 -9.61
CA GLU A 44 1.39 -7.90 -10.70
C GLU A 44 0.24 -8.77 -11.20
N LYS A 45 -0.67 -9.18 -10.30
CA LYS A 45 -1.86 -9.95 -10.65
C LYS A 45 -2.86 -9.14 -11.48
N HIS A 46 -2.98 -7.83 -11.21
CA HIS A 46 -4.02 -6.96 -11.77
C HIS A 46 -3.45 -5.87 -12.71
N ARG A 47 -2.19 -6.00 -13.14
CA ARG A 47 -1.60 -5.10 -14.13
C ARG A 47 -2.22 -5.37 -15.50
N ARG A 48 -2.40 -4.30 -16.29
CA ARG A 48 -2.94 -4.44 -17.65
C ARG A 48 -2.03 -5.31 -18.53
N PRO A 49 -2.56 -6.20 -19.38
CA PRO A 49 -1.76 -7.04 -20.28
C PRO A 49 -0.86 -6.24 -21.25
N GLU A 50 -1.29 -5.07 -21.68
CA GLU A 50 -0.49 -4.15 -22.51
C GLU A 50 0.69 -3.52 -21.75
N ASN A 51 0.70 -3.64 -20.42
CA ASN A 51 1.65 -3.03 -19.50
C ASN A 51 2.60 -4.08 -18.88
N LEU A 52 2.93 -5.19 -19.56
CA LEU A 52 3.84 -6.23 -19.03
C LEU A 52 5.23 -5.72 -18.64
N LYS A 53 5.65 -4.59 -19.20
CA LYS A 53 6.91 -3.91 -18.87
C LYS A 53 6.78 -2.94 -17.69
N ASN A 54 5.56 -2.67 -17.23
CA ASN A 54 5.34 -1.87 -16.05
C ASN A 54 5.57 -2.72 -14.81
N TRP A 55 6.13 -2.10 -13.79
CA TRP A 55 6.52 -2.78 -12.57
C TRP A 55 6.46 -1.82 -11.39
N VAL A 56 6.22 -2.37 -10.21
CA VAL A 56 6.28 -1.68 -8.92
C VAL A 56 7.32 -2.38 -8.05
N GLU A 57 8.22 -1.59 -7.46
CA GLU A 57 9.24 -2.08 -6.51
C GLU A 57 9.32 -1.19 -5.28
N PHE A 58 9.83 -1.76 -4.20
CA PHE A 58 10.13 -1.04 -2.96
C PHE A 58 11.62 -1.12 -2.68
N VAL A 59 12.31 0.02 -2.65
CA VAL A 59 13.77 0.07 -2.48
C VAL A 59 14.11 1.18 -1.50
N ASN A 60 14.82 0.86 -0.41
CA ASN A 60 15.33 1.83 0.57
C ASN A 60 14.26 2.81 1.11
N GLY A 61 13.02 2.35 1.29
CA GLY A 61 11.91 3.18 1.78
C GLY A 61 11.26 4.08 0.73
N GLU A 62 11.58 3.85 -0.54
CA GLU A 62 10.92 4.47 -1.68
C GLU A 62 10.04 3.44 -2.40
N LEU A 63 8.90 3.90 -2.92
CA LEU A 63 8.14 3.18 -3.95
C LEU A 63 8.66 3.65 -5.31
N VAL A 64 9.02 2.69 -6.15
CA VAL A 64 9.49 2.91 -7.51
C VAL A 64 8.47 2.31 -8.47
N TYR A 65 8.02 3.10 -9.44
CA TYR A 65 7.07 2.68 -10.44
C TYR A 65 7.56 3.02 -11.83
N SER A 66 7.49 2.07 -12.75
CA SER A 66 7.77 2.30 -14.17
C SER A 66 6.51 2.06 -14.97
N SER A 67 6.02 3.10 -15.65
CA SER A 67 4.92 3.01 -16.62
C SER A 67 5.40 3.06 -18.08
N SER A 68 6.70 3.25 -18.28
CA SER A 68 7.31 3.51 -19.57
C SER A 68 8.72 2.92 -19.61
N PRO A 69 9.18 2.38 -20.74
CA PRO A 69 10.58 1.97 -20.88
C PRO A 69 11.56 3.15 -20.85
N ARG A 70 11.06 4.40 -20.86
CA ARG A 70 11.90 5.62 -20.93
C ARG A 70 12.19 6.25 -19.58
N TYR A 71 11.42 5.94 -18.54
CA TYR A 71 11.59 6.53 -17.23
C TYR A 71 10.96 5.68 -16.13
N PHE A 72 11.39 5.89 -14.89
CA PHE A 72 10.71 5.43 -13.70
C PHE A 72 10.47 6.60 -12.75
N GLU A 73 9.48 6.46 -11.90
CA GLU A 73 9.06 7.44 -10.91
C GLU A 73 9.38 6.90 -9.52
N ARG A 74 9.89 7.75 -8.63
CA ARG A 74 10.22 7.40 -7.24
C ARG A 74 9.55 8.36 -6.29
N ILE A 75 8.96 7.82 -5.23
CA ILE A 75 8.42 8.58 -4.11
C ILE A 75 8.88 7.95 -2.80
N LYS A 76 9.38 8.75 -1.86
CA LYS A 76 9.60 8.30 -0.49
C LYS A 76 8.26 7.94 0.14
N ILE A 77 8.16 6.74 0.69
CA ILE A 77 6.90 6.25 1.27
C ILE A 77 6.41 7.17 2.40
N SER A 78 7.33 7.71 3.19
CA SER A 78 7.03 8.68 4.26
C SER A 78 6.43 10.00 3.78
N ASP A 79 6.69 10.38 2.52
CA ASP A 79 6.33 11.69 1.97
C ASP A 79 4.95 11.68 1.30
N ILE A 80 4.38 10.48 1.09
CA ILE A 80 3.02 10.30 0.60
C ILE A 80 2.06 10.91 1.64
N ASN A 81 1.23 11.86 1.22
CA ASN A 81 0.27 12.55 2.10
C ASN A 81 -1.18 12.24 1.75
N LYS A 82 -1.47 11.85 0.50
CA LYS A 82 -2.80 11.48 0.05
C LYS A 82 -2.73 10.28 -0.87
N ILE A 83 -3.69 9.39 -0.71
CA ILE A 83 -3.92 8.26 -1.60
C ILE A 83 -5.30 8.44 -2.24
N SER A 84 -5.42 8.15 -3.53
CA SER A 84 -6.70 8.07 -4.21
C SER A 84 -6.76 6.81 -5.03
N VAL A 85 -7.79 5.98 -4.82
CA VAL A 85 -8.04 4.79 -5.62
C VAL A 85 -9.37 4.98 -6.31
N LYS A 86 -9.37 5.01 -7.65
CA LYS A 86 -10.56 5.34 -8.43
C LYS A 86 -10.65 4.52 -9.70
N LYS A 87 -11.88 4.33 -10.15
CA LYS A 87 -12.16 3.85 -11.50
C LYS A 87 -12.18 5.05 -12.44
N ASP A 88 -11.26 5.07 -13.39
CA ASP A 88 -11.25 6.05 -14.47
C ASP A 88 -12.04 5.53 -15.66
N LEU A 89 -12.70 6.46 -16.36
CA LEU A 89 -13.48 6.21 -17.56
C LEU A 89 -12.98 7.14 -18.66
N LEU A 90 -12.56 6.58 -19.78
CA LEU A 90 -12.30 7.32 -21.01
C LEU A 90 -13.36 6.94 -22.02
N ASN A 91 -14.23 7.89 -22.35
CA ASN A 91 -15.11 7.80 -23.51
C ASN A 91 -14.37 8.46 -24.67
N ASP A 92 -13.95 7.68 -25.65
CA ASP A 92 -13.44 8.18 -26.92
C ASP A 92 -14.34 7.74 -28.08
N SER A 93 -14.01 8.16 -29.30
CA SER A 93 -14.74 7.79 -30.51
C SER A 93 -14.65 6.30 -30.88
N LEU A 94 -13.77 5.53 -30.22
CA LEU A 94 -13.52 4.11 -30.45
C LEU A 94 -14.17 3.21 -29.38
N GLY A 95 -14.67 3.79 -28.28
CA GLY A 95 -15.47 3.08 -27.28
C GLY A 95 -15.31 3.62 -25.86
N LYS A 96 -15.66 2.77 -24.89
CA LYS A 96 -15.49 3.05 -23.46
C LYS A 96 -14.30 2.26 -22.93
N LEU A 97 -13.20 2.93 -22.65
CA LEU A 97 -12.08 2.36 -21.92
C LEU A 97 -12.25 2.67 -20.43
N SER A 98 -11.95 1.70 -19.59
CA SER A 98 -11.99 1.88 -18.14
C SER A 98 -10.88 1.12 -17.45
N TRP A 99 -10.35 1.69 -16.38
CA TRP A 99 -9.26 1.12 -15.59
C TRP A 99 -9.34 1.64 -14.16
N TYR A 100 -8.53 1.08 -13.27
CA TYR A 100 -8.33 1.62 -11.94
C TYR A 100 -7.01 2.40 -11.88
N SER A 101 -7.02 3.55 -11.22
CA SER A 101 -5.82 4.29 -10.88
C SER A 101 -5.63 4.35 -9.37
N ILE A 102 -4.41 4.04 -8.94
CA ILE A 102 -3.91 4.35 -7.59
C ILE A 102 -3.01 5.56 -7.75
N LYS A 103 -3.44 6.70 -7.22
CA LYS A 103 -2.68 7.94 -7.21
C LYS A 103 -2.08 8.19 -5.83
N LEU A 104 -0.77 8.36 -5.81
CA LEU A 104 0.01 8.66 -4.62
C LEU A 104 0.51 10.10 -4.72
N PHE A 105 -0.05 10.97 -3.89
CA PHE A 105 0.30 12.38 -3.83
C PHE A 105 1.22 12.64 -2.66
N CYS A 106 2.01 13.70 -2.76
CA CYS A 106 2.74 14.24 -1.63
C CYS A 106 2.40 15.70 -1.36
N LYS A 107 2.91 16.19 -0.23
CA LYS A 107 2.59 17.53 0.27
C LYS A 107 3.25 18.65 -0.52
N ASN A 108 4.44 18.39 -1.05
CA ASN A 108 5.24 19.34 -1.80
C ASN A 108 5.29 18.87 -3.25
N THR A 109 5.27 19.79 -4.22
CA THR A 109 5.26 19.54 -5.68
C THR A 109 6.48 18.76 -6.21
N ASP A 110 7.43 18.45 -5.32
CA ASP A 110 8.80 18.10 -5.65
C ASP A 110 9.25 16.75 -5.09
N CYS A 111 8.34 15.99 -4.47
CA CYS A 111 8.72 14.74 -3.81
C CYS A 111 8.85 13.56 -4.77
N VAL A 112 8.16 13.59 -5.92
CA VAL A 112 8.22 12.51 -6.90
C VAL A 112 9.29 12.87 -7.90
N LYS A 113 10.31 12.03 -8.00
CA LYS A 113 11.36 12.15 -9.00
C LYS A 113 11.03 11.23 -10.16
N ARG A 114 10.95 11.80 -11.36
CA ARG A 114 10.92 11.02 -12.60
C ARG A 114 12.32 11.01 -13.19
N GLU A 115 12.93 9.83 -13.24
CA GLU A 115 14.27 9.64 -13.77
C GLU A 115 14.19 8.95 -15.13
N TYR A 116 14.77 9.59 -16.15
CA TYR A 116 14.77 9.09 -17.51
C TYR A 116 16.01 8.24 -17.77
N VAL A 117 15.91 7.32 -18.73
CA VAL A 117 17.02 6.45 -19.14
C VAL A 117 18.19 7.25 -19.73
N ASP A 118 17.95 8.46 -20.23
CA ASP A 118 19.00 9.38 -20.71
C ASP A 118 19.66 10.20 -19.58
N GLY A 119 19.33 9.92 -18.31
CA GLY A 119 19.89 10.57 -17.13
C GLY A 119 19.22 11.88 -16.73
N LYS A 120 18.21 12.36 -17.47
CA LYS A 120 17.44 13.53 -17.05
C LYS A 120 16.57 13.22 -15.84
N THR A 121 16.21 14.25 -15.09
CA THR A 121 15.30 14.12 -13.95
C THR A 121 14.31 15.28 -13.94
N ASP A 122 13.03 14.95 -13.84
CA ASP A 122 11.96 15.91 -13.61
C ASP A 122 11.32 15.66 -12.25
N LYS A 123 10.61 16.67 -11.75
CA LYS A 123 9.78 16.56 -10.55
C LYS A 123 8.31 16.61 -10.94
N ILE A 124 7.52 15.73 -10.32
CA ILE A 124 6.07 15.67 -10.53
C ILE A 124 5.35 15.60 -9.19
N GLU A 125 4.04 15.82 -9.19
CA GLU A 125 3.24 15.93 -7.98
C GLU A 125 2.69 14.59 -7.47
N GLU A 126 2.54 13.61 -8.37
CA GLU A 126 1.93 12.31 -8.07
C GLU A 126 2.56 11.17 -8.87
N ILE A 127 2.49 9.97 -8.31
CA ILE A 127 2.62 8.71 -9.07
C ILE A 127 1.22 8.20 -9.38
N SER A 128 0.97 7.79 -10.62
CA SER A 128 -0.29 7.20 -11.07
C SER A 128 -0.09 5.76 -11.54
N ILE A 129 -0.42 4.80 -10.68
CA ILE A 129 -0.31 3.36 -10.95
C ILE A 129 -1.62 2.90 -11.58
N ILE A 130 -1.54 2.30 -12.77
CA ILE A 130 -2.71 1.85 -13.53
C ILE A 130 -2.89 0.34 -13.41
N LEU A 131 -4.11 -0.07 -13.07
CA LEU A 131 -4.55 -1.45 -12.91
C LEU A 131 -5.74 -1.74 -13.83
N ASP A 132 -5.95 -3.01 -14.14
CA ASP A 132 -7.12 -3.44 -14.91
C ASP A 132 -8.42 -3.42 -14.09
N LEU A 133 -9.51 -3.86 -14.70
CA LEU A 133 -10.83 -3.87 -14.07
C LEU A 133 -11.05 -5.00 -13.05
N SER A 134 -10.26 -6.07 -13.12
CA SER A 134 -10.32 -7.16 -12.15
C SER A 134 -9.81 -6.73 -10.77
N PHE A 135 -9.12 -5.58 -10.69
CA PHE A 135 -8.67 -5.02 -9.42
C PHE A 135 -9.79 -4.70 -8.41
N GLU A 136 -11.05 -4.55 -8.81
CA GLU A 136 -12.14 -4.32 -7.85
C GLU A 136 -12.72 -5.62 -7.27
N GLU A 137 -12.31 -6.79 -7.77
CA GLU A 137 -12.76 -8.07 -7.24
C GLU A 137 -12.55 -8.13 -5.73
N ASP A 138 -13.54 -8.66 -5.01
CA ASP A 138 -13.50 -8.83 -3.54
C ASP A 138 -13.16 -7.55 -2.73
N GLY A 139 -13.46 -6.36 -3.27
CA GLY A 139 -13.20 -5.09 -2.59
C GLY A 139 -11.71 -4.78 -2.40
N LEU A 140 -10.88 -5.27 -3.33
CA LEU A 140 -9.43 -5.09 -3.33
C LEU A 140 -9.00 -3.62 -3.33
N SER A 141 -9.77 -2.70 -3.93
CA SER A 141 -9.50 -1.26 -3.86
C SER A 141 -9.39 -0.76 -2.42
N LYS A 142 -10.38 -1.06 -1.57
CA LYS A 142 -10.39 -0.69 -0.15
C LYS A 142 -9.28 -1.38 0.63
N ARG A 143 -8.93 -2.61 0.27
CA ARG A 143 -7.82 -3.35 0.90
C ARG A 143 -6.47 -2.73 0.55
N MET A 144 -6.30 -2.29 -0.70
CA MET A 144 -5.12 -1.58 -1.18
C MET A 144 -4.96 -0.23 -0.49
N GLU A 145 -6.05 0.55 -0.36
CA GLU A 145 -6.05 1.79 0.43
C GLU A 145 -5.55 1.56 1.86
N LYS A 146 -6.05 0.52 2.54
CA LYS A 146 -5.63 0.17 3.90
C LYS A 146 -4.17 -0.28 3.96
N ALA A 147 -3.74 -1.11 3.01
CA ALA A 147 -2.36 -1.59 2.95
C ALA A 147 -1.37 -0.45 2.73
N LEU A 148 -1.67 0.49 1.81
CA LEU A 148 -0.85 1.67 1.57
C LEU A 148 -0.81 2.58 2.80
N LEU A 149 -1.95 2.88 3.43
CA LEU A 149 -1.99 3.67 4.67
C LEU A 149 -1.15 3.04 5.79
N HIS A 150 -1.28 1.73 5.98
CA HIS A 150 -0.51 0.98 6.97
C HIS A 150 0.99 1.05 6.67
N LEU A 151 1.38 0.79 5.42
CA LEU A 151 2.78 0.87 4.99
C LEU A 151 3.37 2.27 5.23
N ILE A 152 2.65 3.32 4.83
CA ILE A 152 3.07 4.72 5.04
C ILE A 152 3.28 5.01 6.53
N LYS A 153 2.37 4.55 7.38
CA LYS A 153 2.49 4.70 8.84
C LYS A 153 3.72 3.97 9.40
N LEU A 154 4.03 2.77 8.91
CA LEU A 154 5.24 2.03 9.31
C LEU A 154 6.53 2.76 8.89
N TYR A 155 6.49 3.58 7.85
CA TYR A 155 7.59 4.46 7.42
C TYR A 155 7.57 5.85 8.07
N GLY A 156 6.67 6.10 9.03
CA GLY A 156 6.57 7.37 9.76
C GLY A 156 5.82 8.47 9.01
N GLY A 157 5.17 8.15 7.89
CA GLY A 157 4.30 9.07 7.17
C GLY A 157 2.90 9.18 7.77
N ASN A 158 2.13 10.16 7.30
CA ASN A 158 0.76 10.41 7.77
C ASN A 158 -0.17 10.74 6.58
N ALA A 159 -0.41 9.74 5.75
CA ALA A 159 -1.30 9.88 4.60
C ALA A 159 -2.78 9.82 4.97
N SER A 160 -3.61 10.39 4.10
CA SER A 160 -5.07 10.36 4.18
C SER A 160 -5.67 9.88 2.87
N LEU A 161 -6.92 9.39 2.89
CA LEU A 161 -7.64 9.06 1.66
C LEU A 161 -8.27 10.30 1.06
N LYS A 162 -8.01 10.57 -0.23
CA LYS A 162 -8.71 11.57 -1.02
C LYS A 162 -10.02 10.97 -1.51
N LYS A 163 -11.08 11.13 -0.71
CA LYS A 163 -12.46 10.82 -1.13
C LYS A 163 -12.94 11.91 -2.10
N GLU A 164 -13.70 11.53 -3.11
CA GLU A 164 -14.49 12.51 -3.85
C GLU A 164 -15.67 12.95 -2.98
N THR A 165 -15.87 14.26 -2.91
CA THR A 165 -17.19 14.80 -2.60
C THR A 165 -18.08 14.48 -3.78
N PHE A 166 -19.09 13.64 -3.53
CA PHE A 166 -20.19 13.37 -4.45
C PHE A 166 -21.08 14.62 -4.59
#